data_AF-A0A9D4ZN96-F1
#
_entry.id   AF-A0A9D4ZN96-F1
#
_cell.length_a   1.000
_cell.length_b   1.000
_cell.length_c   1.000
_cell.angle_alpha   90.00
_cell.angle_beta   90.00
_cell.angle_gamma   90.00
#
_symmetry.space_group_name_H-M   'P 1'
#
loop_
_entity.id
_entity.type
_entity.pdbx_description
1 polymer ?
#
loop_
_entity_poly.entity_id
_entity_poly.type
_entity_poly.pdbx_seq_one_letter_code
_entity_poly.pdbx_strand_id
1 'polypeptide(L)'
;MVGRQQDAVDRLVTFLAKRDGIDKLVKTFQYVAKLAHWRLQAVGRSSLADRAKKWEVSCGTSRKAFRTGRFLAGLNALRSPYPNLCLQLLAILSNGGEVVYFFFDHLLWFARIGLLDPHLAPRMSFISAFGEGFGYIFFIIADLIVIRKGLGAEKQLRGELESAIAKEEEGGTDQIKAIMAKIRGIRVQRIMQFMAISANLADLVIALAEVEPNPFFNHAFTLGISGLVSAWAGWYRNWPSST
;
A
#
# COMPACT_ATOMS: atom_id res chain seq x y z
N MET A 1 8.70 34.68 -15.36
CA MET A 1 7.37 34.04 -15.19
C MET A 1 7.28 33.58 -13.75
N VAL A 2 6.40 34.17 -12.94
CA VAL A 2 6.18 33.78 -11.55
C VAL A 2 5.58 32.36 -11.58
N GLY A 3 6.27 31.39 -10.97
CA GLY A 3 5.81 30.01 -10.93
C GLY A 3 4.48 29.91 -10.19
N ARG A 4 3.44 29.40 -10.87
CA ARG A 4 2.16 29.08 -10.23
C ARG A 4 2.41 28.08 -9.11
N GLN A 5 1.97 28.40 -7.89
CA GLN A 5 2.02 27.47 -6.77
C GLN A 5 1.17 26.24 -7.10
N GLN A 6 1.75 25.03 -6.96
CA GLN A 6 1.05 23.79 -7.29
C GLN A 6 -0.21 23.63 -6.45
N ASP A 7 -1.35 23.61 -7.12
CA ASP A 7 -2.64 23.40 -6.50
C ASP A 7 -2.99 21.91 -6.38
N ALA A 8 -4.20 21.59 -5.90
CA ALA A 8 -4.65 20.22 -5.74
C ALA A 8 -4.79 19.48 -7.08
N VAL A 9 -5.11 20.18 -8.17
CA VAL A 9 -5.25 19.60 -9.51
C VAL A 9 -3.88 19.22 -10.05
N ASP A 10 -2.88 20.08 -9.89
CA ASP A 10 -1.49 19.80 -10.30
C ASP A 10 -0.94 18.54 -9.61
N ARG A 11 -1.24 18.39 -8.32
CA ARG A 11 -0.86 17.20 -7.53
C ARG A 11 -1.61 15.96 -7.99
N LEU A 12 -2.91 16.08 -8.29
CA LEU A 12 -3.69 14.97 -8.81
C LEU A 12 -3.16 14.52 -10.18
N VAL A 13 -2.82 15.45 -11.07
CA VAL A 13 -2.18 15.14 -12.36
C VAL A 13 -0.86 14.41 -12.14
N THR A 14 -0.01 14.91 -11.24
CA THR A 14 1.28 14.26 -10.91
C THR A 14 1.09 12.86 -10.31
N PHE A 15 0.07 12.68 -9.48
CA PHE A 15 -0.29 11.38 -8.91
C PHE A 15 -0.74 10.40 -9.99
N LEU A 16 -1.69 10.82 -10.85
CA LEU A 16 -2.25 9.99 -11.91
C LEU A 16 -1.31 9.75 -13.10
N ALA A 17 -0.27 10.58 -13.27
CA ALA A 17 0.78 10.34 -14.25
C ALA A 17 1.62 9.09 -13.91
N LYS A 18 1.57 8.62 -12.65
CA LYS A 18 2.26 7.41 -12.20
C LYS A 18 1.33 6.22 -12.30
N ARG A 19 1.87 5.10 -12.79
CA ARG A 19 1.20 3.79 -12.83
C ARG A 19 0.57 3.41 -11.48
N ASP A 20 1.30 3.64 -10.39
CA ASP A 20 0.80 3.36 -9.03
C ASP A 20 -0.39 4.24 -8.64
N GLY A 21 -0.40 5.52 -9.04
CA GLY A 21 -1.54 6.40 -8.78
C GLY A 21 -2.81 5.93 -9.49
N ILE A 22 -2.69 5.52 -10.76
CA ILE A 22 -3.80 4.93 -11.50
C ILE A 22 -4.28 3.63 -10.83
N ASP A 23 -3.40 2.72 -10.43
CA ASP A 23 -3.80 1.50 -9.72
C ASP A 23 -4.57 1.81 -8.43
N LYS A 24 -4.14 2.80 -7.63
CA LYS A 24 -4.85 3.18 -6.40
C LYS A 24 -6.20 3.80 -6.68
N LEU A 25 -6.34 4.63 -7.72
CA LEU A 25 -7.64 5.16 -8.14
C LEU A 25 -8.59 4.04 -8.56
N VAL A 26 -8.13 3.14 -9.43
CA VAL A 26 -8.97 2.04 -9.91
C VAL A 26 -9.28 1.04 -8.79
N LYS A 27 -8.38 0.87 -7.80
CA LYS A 27 -8.66 0.12 -6.56
C LYS A 27 -9.80 0.77 -5.78
N THR A 28 -9.79 2.09 -5.61
CA THR A 28 -10.89 2.81 -4.95
C THR A 28 -12.22 2.53 -5.67
N PHE A 29 -12.26 2.64 -7.00
CA PHE A 29 -13.48 2.33 -7.77
C PHE A 29 -13.94 0.89 -7.60
N GLN A 30 -13.02 -0.08 -7.66
CA GLN A 30 -13.34 -1.49 -7.48
C GLN A 30 -14.07 -1.74 -6.15
N TYR A 31 -13.51 -1.25 -5.04
CA TYR A 31 -14.05 -1.56 -3.71
C TYR A 31 -15.25 -0.69 -3.32
N VAL A 32 -15.37 0.53 -3.86
CA VAL A 32 -16.64 1.29 -3.82
C VAL A 32 -17.73 0.50 -4.56
N ALA A 33 -17.45 -0.01 -5.76
CA ALA A 33 -18.40 -0.80 -6.53
C ALA A 33 -18.79 -2.10 -5.82
N LYS A 34 -17.84 -2.74 -5.12
CA LYS A 34 -18.09 -3.93 -4.29
C LYS A 34 -19.08 -3.66 -3.15
N LEU A 35 -18.88 -2.56 -2.41
CA LEU A 35 -19.80 -2.15 -1.34
C LEU A 35 -21.16 -1.71 -1.88
N ALA A 36 -21.17 -1.01 -3.02
CA ALA A 36 -22.40 -0.64 -3.71
C ALA A 36 -23.20 -1.89 -4.13
N HIS A 37 -22.54 -2.89 -4.73
CA HIS A 37 -23.17 -4.17 -5.08
C HIS A 37 -23.79 -4.84 -3.86
N TRP A 38 -23.03 -4.99 -2.77
CA TRP A 38 -23.52 -5.57 -1.52
C TRP A 38 -24.76 -4.83 -0.98
N ARG A 39 -24.72 -3.50 -0.92
CA ARG A 39 -25.84 -2.71 -0.41
C ARG A 39 -27.06 -2.77 -1.33
N LEU A 40 -26.86 -2.69 -2.65
CA LEU A 40 -27.93 -2.73 -3.64
C LEU A 40 -28.63 -4.09 -3.67
N GLN A 41 -27.87 -5.17 -3.50
CA GLN A 41 -28.43 -6.51 -3.34
C GLN A 41 -29.27 -6.62 -2.07
N ALA A 42 -28.78 -6.08 -0.95
CA ALA A 42 -29.51 -6.09 0.32
C ALA A 42 -30.84 -5.30 0.29
N VAL A 43 -30.96 -4.27 -0.55
CA VAL A 43 -32.20 -3.49 -0.72
C VAL A 43 -33.05 -3.95 -1.91
N GLY A 44 -32.76 -5.11 -2.50
CA GLY A 44 -33.57 -5.71 -3.57
C GLY A 44 -33.47 -5.02 -4.94
N ARG A 45 -32.44 -4.20 -5.19
CA ARG A 45 -32.24 -3.49 -6.46
C ARG A 45 -31.34 -4.27 -7.42
N SER A 46 -31.79 -5.43 -7.88
CA SER A 46 -30.97 -6.41 -8.63
C SER A 46 -30.28 -5.82 -9.88
N SER A 47 -31.00 -5.04 -10.71
CA SER A 47 -30.42 -4.46 -11.93
C SER A 47 -29.27 -3.49 -11.66
N LEU A 48 -29.36 -2.69 -10.59
CA LEU A 48 -28.29 -1.79 -10.17
C LEU A 48 -27.14 -2.57 -9.50
N ALA A 49 -27.47 -3.61 -8.73
CA ALA A 49 -26.47 -4.48 -8.13
C ALA A 49 -25.61 -5.14 -9.21
N ASP A 50 -26.20 -5.59 -10.32
CA ASP A 50 -25.47 -6.18 -11.45
C ASP A 50 -24.55 -5.18 -12.14
N ARG A 51 -25.01 -3.92 -12.31
CA ARG A 51 -24.18 -2.83 -12.85
C ARG A 51 -22.99 -2.55 -11.94
N ALA A 52 -23.20 -2.49 -10.63
CA ALA A 52 -22.13 -2.34 -9.65
C ALA A 52 -21.15 -3.52 -9.70
N LYS A 53 -21.66 -4.75 -9.88
CA LYS A 53 -20.80 -5.93 -10.02
C LYS A 53 -19.93 -5.89 -11.28
N LYS A 54 -20.51 -5.50 -12.42
CA LYS A 54 -19.76 -5.30 -13.67
C LYS A 54 -18.67 -4.24 -13.52
N TRP A 55 -18.97 -3.16 -12.81
CA TRP A 55 -17.98 -2.13 -12.50
C TRP A 55 -16.85 -2.65 -11.62
N GLU A 56 -17.16 -3.38 -10.53
CA GLU A 56 -16.17 -4.03 -9.67
C GLU A 56 -15.21 -4.92 -10.48
N VAL A 57 -15.77 -5.84 -11.29
CA VAL A 57 -14.99 -6.81 -12.07
C VAL A 57 -14.13 -6.11 -13.12
N SER A 58 -14.67 -5.13 -13.83
CA SER A 58 -13.93 -4.34 -14.82
C SER A 58 -12.73 -3.62 -14.19
N CYS A 59 -12.93 -2.94 -13.06
CA CYS A 59 -11.84 -2.31 -12.32
C CYS A 59 -10.80 -3.33 -11.86
N GLY A 60 -11.23 -4.49 -11.36
CA GLY A 60 -10.32 -5.57 -10.96
C GLY A 60 -9.40 -6.04 -12.09
N THR A 61 -9.94 -6.22 -13.30
CA THR A 61 -9.16 -6.60 -14.49
C THR A 61 -8.19 -5.48 -14.90
N SER A 62 -8.67 -4.22 -14.97
CA SER A 62 -7.82 -3.07 -15.33
C SER A 62 -6.62 -2.91 -14.39
N ARG A 63 -6.80 -3.16 -13.09
CA ARG A 63 -5.70 -3.12 -12.12
C ARG A 63 -4.62 -4.16 -12.37
N LYS A 64 -4.96 -5.34 -12.91
CA LYS A 64 -3.95 -6.35 -13.26
C LYS A 64 -3.08 -5.84 -14.40
N ALA A 65 -3.70 -5.26 -15.44
CA ALA A 65 -2.99 -4.62 -16.54
C ALA A 65 -2.09 -3.47 -16.06
N PHE A 66 -2.60 -2.57 -15.20
CA PHE A 66 -1.79 -1.47 -14.68
C PHE A 66 -0.66 -1.93 -13.76
N ARG A 67 -0.68 -3.15 -13.20
CA ARG A 67 0.41 -3.68 -12.37
C ARG A 67 1.45 -4.47 -13.18
N THR A 68 1.38 -4.45 -14.51
CA THR A 68 2.39 -5.06 -15.38
C THR A 68 3.79 -4.53 -15.11
N GLY A 69 4.73 -5.48 -14.97
CA GLY A 69 6.12 -5.22 -14.61
C GLY A 69 6.36 -4.90 -13.14
N ARG A 70 5.35 -4.95 -12.25
CA ARG A 70 5.55 -4.61 -10.84
C ARG A 70 6.42 -5.62 -10.07
N PHE A 71 6.45 -6.88 -10.49
CA PHE A 71 7.39 -7.87 -9.93
C PHE A 71 8.87 -7.46 -10.08
N LEU A 72 9.20 -6.63 -11.08
CA LEU A 72 10.56 -6.11 -11.27
C LEU A 72 11.00 -5.18 -10.12
N ALA A 73 10.05 -4.48 -9.47
CA ALA A 73 10.36 -3.66 -8.30
C ALA A 73 10.81 -4.54 -7.13
N GLY A 74 10.12 -5.66 -6.90
CA GLY A 74 10.51 -6.66 -5.90
C GLY A 74 11.88 -7.27 -6.23
N LEU A 75 12.11 -7.69 -7.48
CA LEU A 75 13.43 -8.19 -7.92
C LEU A 75 14.54 -7.15 -7.72
N ASN A 76 14.26 -5.87 -8.00
CA ASN A 76 15.21 -4.81 -7.78
C ASN A 76 15.54 -4.63 -6.29
N ALA A 77 14.52 -4.69 -5.43
CA ALA A 77 14.70 -4.59 -3.98
C ALA A 77 15.56 -5.74 -3.43
N LEU A 78 15.40 -6.97 -3.93
CA LEU A 78 16.21 -8.13 -3.54
C LEU A 78 17.73 -7.94 -3.78
N ARG A 79 18.11 -7.04 -4.69
CA ARG A 79 19.52 -6.74 -5.01
C ARG A 79 20.08 -5.57 -4.21
N SER A 80 19.27 -4.89 -3.42
CA SER A 80 19.71 -3.71 -2.67
C SER A 80 20.58 -4.11 -1.48
N PRO A 81 21.63 -3.33 -1.16
CA PRO A 81 22.38 -3.54 0.08
C PRO A 81 21.51 -3.16 1.29
N TYR A 82 21.63 -3.94 2.37
CA TYR A 82 20.89 -3.70 3.62
C TYR A 82 21.84 -3.48 4.80
N PRO A 83 21.46 -2.63 5.79
CA PRO A 83 22.37 -2.26 6.88
C PRO A 83 22.77 -3.41 7.82
N ASN A 84 21.97 -4.47 7.88
CA ASN A 84 22.23 -5.64 8.71
C ASN A 84 21.45 -6.86 8.19
N LEU A 85 21.88 -8.05 8.61
CA LEU A 85 21.30 -9.32 8.20
C LEU A 85 19.79 -9.43 8.51
N CYS A 86 19.34 -8.93 9.66
CA CYS A 86 17.92 -8.99 10.02
C CYS A 86 17.05 -8.23 9.01
N LEU A 87 17.41 -6.98 8.68
CA LEU A 87 16.70 -6.19 7.67
C LEU A 87 16.84 -6.79 6.26
N GLN A 88 17.98 -7.40 5.96
CA GLN A 88 18.19 -8.09 4.69
C GLN A 88 17.25 -9.30 4.54
N LEU A 89 17.14 -10.14 5.58
CA LEU A 89 16.25 -11.29 5.58
C LEU A 89 14.79 -10.86 5.47
N LEU A 90 14.37 -9.86 6.25
CA LEU A 90 13.01 -9.31 6.16
C LEU A 90 12.70 -8.81 4.75
N ALA A 91 13.65 -8.10 4.13
CA ALA A 91 13.49 -7.61 2.77
C ALA A 91 13.46 -8.73 1.73
N ILE A 92 14.28 -9.77 1.89
CA ILE A 92 14.26 -10.94 0.99
C ILE A 92 12.89 -11.64 1.07
N LEU A 93 12.39 -11.86 2.29
CA LEU A 93 11.12 -12.55 2.50
C LEU A 93 9.93 -11.71 2.01
N SER A 94 9.91 -10.41 2.32
CA SER A 94 8.82 -9.52 1.90
C SER A 94 8.78 -9.31 0.39
N ASN A 95 9.91 -8.93 -0.22
CA ASN A 95 9.97 -8.67 -1.66
C ASN A 95 9.91 -9.97 -2.48
N GLY A 96 10.40 -11.10 -1.93
CA GLY A 96 10.21 -12.42 -2.55
C GLY A 96 8.73 -12.79 -2.67
N GLY A 97 7.95 -12.55 -1.61
CA GLY A 97 6.50 -12.70 -1.64
C GLY A 97 5.83 -11.79 -2.69
N GLU A 98 6.26 -10.52 -2.77
CA GLU A 98 5.77 -9.56 -3.77
C GLU A 98 6.07 -10.00 -5.23
N VAL A 99 7.25 -10.58 -5.47
CA VAL A 99 7.60 -11.15 -6.79
C VAL A 99 6.68 -12.30 -7.16
N VAL A 100 6.48 -13.25 -6.23
CA VAL A 100 5.57 -14.39 -6.44
C VAL A 100 4.16 -13.88 -6.72
N TYR A 101 3.65 -12.96 -5.89
CA TYR A 101 2.34 -12.36 -6.07
C TYR A 101 2.18 -11.76 -7.48
N PHE A 102 3.00 -10.78 -7.83
CA PHE A 102 2.80 -10.06 -9.09
C PHE A 102 3.01 -10.95 -10.31
N PHE A 103 3.93 -11.91 -10.26
CA PHE A 103 4.15 -12.81 -11.37
C PHE A 103 2.94 -13.73 -11.58
N PHE A 104 2.45 -14.39 -10.54
CA PHE A 104 1.33 -15.33 -10.65
C PHE A 104 -0.03 -14.61 -10.86
N ASP A 105 -0.18 -13.37 -10.39
CA ASP A 105 -1.36 -12.55 -10.69
C ASP A 105 -1.49 -12.23 -12.19
N HIS A 106 -0.35 -12.13 -12.92
CA HIS A 106 -0.36 -11.98 -14.38
C HIS A 106 -0.76 -13.27 -15.09
N LEU A 107 -0.26 -14.42 -14.64
CA LEU A 107 -0.69 -15.71 -15.20
C LEU A 107 -2.18 -15.95 -14.95
N LEU A 108 -2.69 -15.59 -13.76
CA LEU A 108 -4.11 -15.58 -13.45
C LEU A 108 -4.89 -14.66 -14.40
N TRP A 109 -4.39 -13.45 -14.65
CA TRP A 109 -5.02 -12.52 -15.58
C TRP A 109 -5.11 -13.12 -16.98
N PHE A 110 -4.01 -13.69 -17.50
CA PHE A 110 -3.94 -14.32 -18.81
C PHE A 110 -4.88 -15.53 -18.94
N ALA A 111 -4.99 -16.35 -17.90
CA ALA A 111 -5.96 -17.44 -17.87
C ALA A 111 -7.42 -16.94 -17.92
N ARG A 112 -7.74 -15.84 -17.21
CA ARG A 112 -9.09 -15.26 -17.17
C ARG A 112 -9.53 -14.60 -18.48
N ILE A 113 -8.59 -14.10 -19.29
CA ILE A 113 -8.89 -13.49 -20.59
C ILE A 113 -8.80 -14.50 -21.76
N GLY A 114 -8.48 -15.77 -21.47
CA GLY A 114 -8.39 -16.84 -22.47
C GLY A 114 -7.07 -16.91 -23.23
N LEU A 115 -6.01 -16.20 -22.79
CA LEU A 115 -4.67 -16.31 -23.37
C LEU A 115 -3.96 -17.60 -22.90
N LEU A 116 -4.20 -18.01 -21.65
CA LEU A 116 -3.75 -19.28 -21.08
C LEU A 116 -4.94 -20.17 -20.77
N ASP A 117 -4.66 -21.46 -20.51
CA ASP A 117 -5.68 -22.43 -20.07
C ASP A 117 -6.44 -21.92 -18.82
N PRO A 118 -7.77 -21.75 -18.89
CA PRO A 118 -8.59 -21.34 -17.76
C PRO A 118 -8.46 -22.24 -16.52
N HIS A 119 -8.13 -23.53 -16.68
CA HIS A 119 -7.91 -24.45 -15.57
C HIS A 119 -6.72 -24.08 -14.67
N LEU A 120 -5.81 -23.23 -15.17
CA LEU A 120 -4.71 -22.70 -14.37
C LEU A 120 -5.17 -21.64 -13.36
N ALA A 121 -6.29 -20.96 -13.62
CA ALA A 121 -6.72 -19.80 -12.85
C ALA A 121 -6.83 -20.08 -11.33
N PRO A 122 -7.45 -21.16 -10.84
CA PRO A 122 -7.51 -21.43 -9.39
C PRO A 122 -6.12 -21.59 -8.76
N ARG A 123 -5.21 -22.32 -9.43
CA ARG A 123 -3.84 -22.53 -8.94
C ARG A 123 -3.05 -21.23 -8.92
N MET A 124 -3.11 -20.45 -10.00
CA MET A 124 -2.40 -19.16 -10.08
C MET A 124 -2.95 -18.17 -9.05
N SER A 125 -4.26 -18.18 -8.79
CA SER A 125 -4.91 -17.35 -7.75
C SER A 125 -4.39 -17.69 -6.36
N PHE A 126 -4.36 -18.98 -6.01
CA PHE A 126 -3.84 -19.44 -4.73
C PHE A 126 -2.36 -19.07 -4.53
N ILE A 127 -1.49 -19.38 -5.50
CA ILE A 127 -0.05 -19.09 -5.40
C ILE A 127 0.20 -17.59 -5.26
N SER A 128 -0.50 -16.79 -6.07
CA SER A 128 -0.47 -15.34 -6.03
C SER A 128 -0.85 -14.81 -4.64
N ALA A 129 -2.01 -15.21 -4.12
CA ALA A 129 -2.51 -14.74 -2.84
C ALA A 129 -1.64 -15.21 -1.67
N PHE A 130 -1.12 -16.44 -1.71
CA PHE A 130 -0.19 -16.95 -0.71
C PHE A 130 1.11 -16.14 -0.67
N GLY A 131 1.71 -15.86 -1.83
CA GLY A 131 2.91 -15.03 -1.93
C GLY A 131 2.68 -13.61 -1.40
N GLU A 132 1.53 -13.02 -1.73
CA GLU A 132 1.14 -11.68 -1.27
C GLU A 132 0.98 -11.65 0.26
N GLY A 133 0.20 -12.58 0.82
CA GLY A 133 -0.03 -12.70 2.26
C GLY A 133 1.25 -12.95 3.04
N PHE A 134 2.11 -13.85 2.54
CA PHE A 134 3.44 -14.10 3.12
C PHE A 134 4.28 -12.82 3.15
N GLY A 135 4.35 -12.09 2.02
CA GLY A 135 5.10 -10.85 1.92
C GLY A 135 4.63 -9.77 2.89
N TYR A 136 3.31 -9.63 3.08
CA TYR A 136 2.74 -8.64 4.00
C TYR A 136 3.14 -8.82 5.45
N ILE A 137 3.22 -10.06 5.93
CA ILE A 137 3.67 -10.35 7.30
C ILE A 137 5.05 -9.72 7.54
N PHE A 138 5.98 -9.92 6.62
CA PHE A 138 7.34 -9.39 6.75
C PHE A 138 7.43 -7.88 6.52
N PHE A 139 6.63 -7.30 5.62
CA PHE A 139 6.54 -5.85 5.50
C PHE A 139 6.03 -5.20 6.80
N ILE A 140 5.00 -5.77 7.43
CA ILE A 140 4.47 -5.27 8.71
C ILE A 140 5.54 -5.32 9.80
N ILE A 141 6.26 -6.44 9.91
CA ILE A 141 7.35 -6.59 10.88
C ILE A 141 8.44 -5.54 10.63
N ALA A 142 8.85 -5.35 9.37
CA ALA A 142 9.85 -4.34 9.00
C ALA A 142 9.40 -2.92 9.36
N ASP A 143 8.14 -2.56 9.06
CA ASP A 143 7.57 -1.25 9.40
C ASP A 143 7.48 -1.03 10.92
N LEU A 144 7.11 -2.05 11.70
CA LEU A 144 7.10 -1.98 13.17
C LEU A 144 8.49 -1.73 13.74
N ILE A 145 9.53 -2.36 13.19
CA ILE A 145 10.92 -2.11 13.59
C ILE A 145 11.32 -0.66 13.29
N VAL A 146 10.95 -0.13 12.13
CA VAL A 146 11.22 1.27 11.75
C VAL A 146 10.51 2.24 12.70
N ILE A 147 9.24 2.00 13.03
CA ILE A 147 8.50 2.81 14.02
C ILE A 147 9.20 2.78 15.37
N ARG A 148 9.59 1.61 15.87
CA ARG A 148 10.27 1.47 17.17
C ARG A 148 11.59 2.24 17.20
N LYS A 149 12.40 2.14 16.14
CA LYS A 149 13.65 2.89 16.02
C LYS A 149 13.40 4.40 15.97
N GLY A 150 12.39 4.83 15.19
CA GLY A 150 11.99 6.23 15.10
C GLY A 150 11.54 6.82 16.44
N LEU A 151 10.79 6.06 17.25
CA LEU A 151 10.38 6.49 18.60
C LEU A 151 11.58 6.66 19.54
N GLY A 152 12.55 5.75 19.48
CA GLY A 152 13.80 5.88 20.25
C GLY A 152 14.60 7.13 19.86
N ALA A 153 14.75 7.35 18.55
CA ALA A 153 15.45 8.53 18.02
C ALA A 153 14.72 9.85 18.36
N GLU A 154 13.39 9.89 18.26
CA GLU A 154 12.60 11.08 18.66
C GLU A 154 12.79 11.39 20.15
N LYS A 155 12.84 10.37 21.03
CA LYS A 155 13.07 10.57 22.46
C LYS A 155 14.45 11.17 22.74
N GLN A 156 15.50 10.67 22.07
CA GLN A 156 16.86 11.21 22.20
C GLN A 156 16.94 12.67 21.74
N LEU A 157 16.41 12.95 20.54
CA LEU A 157 16.40 14.31 19.97
C LEU A 157 15.60 15.31 20.82
N ARG A 158 14.56 14.86 21.54
CA ARG A 158 13.84 15.72 22.49
C ARG A 158 14.68 16.09 23.70
N GLY A 159 15.43 15.13 24.26
CA GLY A 159 16.37 15.43 25.34
C GLY A 159 17.49 16.39 24.90
N GLU A 160 17.99 16.22 23.67
CA GLU A 160 18.95 17.16 23.05
C GLU A 160 18.33 18.55 22.87
N LEU A 161 17.09 18.62 22.40
CA LEU A 161 16.36 19.88 22.21
C LEU A 161 16.15 20.62 23.53
N GLU A 162 15.70 19.93 24.57
CA GLU A 162 15.51 20.50 25.90
C GLU A 162 16.83 21.03 26.48
N SER A 163 17.91 20.27 26.30
CA SER A 163 19.26 20.68 26.74
C SER A 163 19.77 21.90 25.96
N ALA A 164 19.51 21.98 24.65
CA ALA A 164 19.91 23.11 23.81
C ALA A 164 19.13 24.39 24.15
N ILE A 165 17.83 24.26 24.46
CA ILE A 165 16.99 25.39 24.91
C ILE A 165 17.45 25.89 26.28
N ALA A 166 17.76 24.99 27.21
CA ALA A 166 18.17 25.35 28.56
C ALA A 166 19.53 26.07 28.63
N LYS A 167 20.37 25.95 27.59
CA LYS A 167 21.71 26.53 27.55
C LYS A 167 21.79 27.95 26.97
N GLU A 168 20.66 28.57 26.58
CA GLU A 168 20.58 29.91 25.98
C GLU A 168 21.76 30.24 25.04
N GLU A 169 22.07 29.34 24.11
CA GLU A 169 23.14 29.62 23.14
C GLU A 169 22.65 30.68 22.13
N GLU A 170 23.19 31.90 22.21
CA GLU A 170 23.16 32.89 21.13
C GLU A 170 23.92 32.32 19.92
N GLY A 171 23.20 31.61 19.06
CA GLY A 171 23.74 30.78 17.97
C GLY A 171 23.01 29.42 17.83
N GLY A 172 22.31 28.99 18.89
CA GLY A 172 21.55 27.75 18.97
C GLY A 172 20.23 27.72 18.19
N THR A 173 19.78 28.86 17.62
CA THR A 173 18.52 28.92 16.87
C THR A 173 18.54 27.98 15.65
N ASP A 174 19.67 27.88 14.95
CA ASP A 174 19.78 27.02 13.77
C ASP A 174 19.91 25.54 14.16
N GLN A 175 20.61 25.23 15.26
CA GLN A 175 20.67 23.88 15.81
C GLN A 175 19.29 23.40 16.30
N ILE A 176 18.56 24.27 17.01
CA ILE A 176 17.19 24.01 17.47
C ILE A 176 16.26 23.78 16.27
N LYS A 177 16.32 24.62 15.23
CA LYS A 177 15.58 24.41 13.98
C LYS A 177 15.92 23.08 13.31
N ALA A 178 17.20 22.71 13.27
CA ALA A 178 17.65 21.44 12.70
C ALA A 178 17.12 20.23 13.48
N ILE A 179 17.15 20.26 14.82
CA ILE A 179 16.60 19.20 15.67
C ILE A 179 15.08 19.11 15.48
N MET A 180 14.37 20.24 15.46
CA MET A 180 12.93 20.28 15.18
C MET A 180 12.59 19.71 13.79
N ALA A 181 13.38 20.02 12.77
CA ALA A 181 13.21 19.46 11.43
C ALA A 181 13.42 17.94 11.41
N LYS A 182 14.43 17.41 12.12
CA LYS A 182 14.64 15.96 12.28
C LYS A 182 13.46 15.29 12.98
N ILE A 183 12.96 15.87 14.08
CA ILE A 183 11.78 15.36 14.80
C ILE A 183 10.56 15.35 13.87
N ARG A 184 10.33 16.43 13.11
CA ARG A 184 9.24 16.49 12.12
C ARG A 184 9.40 15.41 11.05
N GLY A 185 10.61 15.19 10.55
CA GLY A 185 10.92 14.13 9.60
C GLY A 185 10.57 12.74 10.14
N ILE A 186 10.97 12.43 11.38
CA ILE A 186 10.64 11.16 12.05
C ILE A 186 9.13 10.99 12.21
N ARG A 187 8.41 12.06 12.58
CA ARG A 187 6.94 12.01 12.72
C ARG A 187 6.25 11.73 11.40
N VAL A 188 6.67 12.40 10.32
CA VAL A 188 6.15 12.16 8.97
C VAL A 188 6.46 10.75 8.53
N GLN A 189 7.70 10.29 8.71
CA GLN A 189 8.10 8.92 8.38
C GLN A 189 7.21 7.92 9.11
N ARG A 190 7.01 8.07 10.43
CA ARG A 190 6.15 7.20 11.23
C ARG A 190 4.72 7.13 10.72
N ILE A 191 4.13 8.24 10.29
CA ILE A 191 2.80 8.24 9.66
C ILE A 191 2.81 7.39 8.39
N MET A 192 3.86 7.48 7.57
CA MET A 192 4.01 6.66 6.37
C MET A 192 4.09 5.15 6.69
N GLN A 193 4.79 4.75 7.76
CA GLN A 193 4.79 3.35 8.21
C GLN A 193 3.43 2.91 8.76
N PHE A 194 2.72 3.77 9.49
CA PHE A 194 1.36 3.44 9.93
C PHE A 194 0.41 3.21 8.75
N MET A 195 0.49 4.06 7.72
CA MET A 195 -0.27 3.84 6.49
C MET A 195 0.17 2.55 5.77
N ALA A 196 1.45 2.22 5.79
CA ALA A 196 1.95 0.97 5.23
C ALA A 196 1.39 -0.26 5.94
N ILE A 197 1.44 -0.27 7.27
CA ILE A 197 0.89 -1.35 8.10
C ILE A 197 -0.61 -1.48 7.88
N SER A 198 -1.36 -0.37 7.89
CA SER A 198 -2.80 -0.39 7.63
C SER A 198 -3.13 -0.97 6.26
N ALA A 199 -2.38 -0.61 5.22
CA ALA A 199 -2.56 -1.17 3.88
C ALA A 199 -2.25 -2.67 3.85
N ASN A 200 -1.12 -3.09 4.43
CA ASN A 200 -0.69 -4.48 4.43
C ASN A 200 -1.61 -5.39 5.26
N LEU A 201 -2.13 -4.91 6.40
CA LEU A 201 -3.13 -5.64 7.19
C LEU A 201 -4.44 -5.82 6.42
N ALA A 202 -4.90 -4.75 5.77
CA ALA A 202 -6.12 -4.81 4.98
C ALA A 202 -5.97 -5.72 3.76
N ASP A 203 -4.83 -5.66 3.06
CA ASP A 203 -4.56 -6.55 1.95
C ASP A 203 -4.28 -7.99 2.39
N LEU A 204 -3.73 -8.23 3.58
CA LEU A 204 -3.60 -9.56 4.18
C LEU A 204 -4.99 -10.20 4.38
N VAL A 205 -5.99 -9.45 4.83
CA VAL A 205 -7.38 -9.94 4.92
C VAL A 205 -7.90 -10.39 3.55
N ILE A 206 -7.58 -9.64 2.49
CA ILE A 206 -7.99 -9.99 1.11
C ILE A 206 -7.26 -11.25 0.63
N ALA A 207 -5.96 -11.35 0.89
CA ALA A 207 -5.17 -12.53 0.55
C ALA A 207 -5.67 -13.80 1.27
N LEU A 208 -5.98 -13.69 2.56
CA LEU A 208 -6.53 -14.79 3.36
C LEU A 208 -7.90 -15.26 2.86
N ALA A 209 -8.72 -14.37 2.30
CA ALA A 209 -10.01 -14.76 1.71
C ALA A 209 -9.87 -15.70 0.51
N GLU A 210 -8.69 -15.71 -0.14
CA GLU A 210 -8.38 -16.59 -1.27
C GLU A 210 -7.61 -17.86 -0.82
N VAL A 211 -6.72 -17.73 0.18
CA VAL A 211 -5.91 -18.85 0.69
C VAL A 211 -6.72 -19.77 1.61
N GLU A 212 -7.50 -19.20 2.51
CA GLU A 212 -8.33 -19.92 3.48
C GLU A 212 -9.74 -19.30 3.53
N PRO A 213 -10.60 -19.63 2.54
CA PRO A 213 -11.92 -19.04 2.43
C PRO A 213 -12.78 -19.32 3.66
N ASN A 214 -13.36 -18.28 4.25
CA ASN A 214 -14.26 -18.40 5.38
C ASN A 214 -15.33 -17.29 5.38
N PRO A 215 -16.45 -17.46 6.12
CA PRO A 215 -17.56 -16.52 6.09
C PRO A 215 -17.18 -15.08 6.45
N PHE A 216 -16.14 -14.88 7.26
CA PHE A 216 -15.69 -13.56 7.67
C PHE A 216 -14.84 -12.86 6.60
N PHE A 217 -13.80 -13.52 6.09
CA PHE A 217 -12.90 -12.94 5.08
C PHE A 217 -13.57 -12.82 3.71
N ASN A 218 -14.46 -13.73 3.33
CA ASN A 218 -15.18 -13.64 2.05
C ASN A 218 -16.41 -12.74 2.08
N HIS A 219 -16.80 -12.23 3.26
CA HIS A 219 -17.93 -11.30 3.36
C HIS A 219 -17.67 -10.03 2.55
N ALA A 220 -18.63 -9.63 1.72
CA ALA A 220 -18.46 -8.54 0.77
C ALA A 220 -18.12 -7.20 1.45
N PHE A 221 -18.68 -6.95 2.65
CA PHE A 221 -18.36 -5.77 3.44
C PHE A 221 -16.91 -5.79 3.95
N THR A 222 -16.43 -6.93 4.47
CA THR A 222 -15.06 -7.09 4.96
C THR A 222 -14.06 -6.80 3.84
N LEU A 223 -14.22 -7.46 2.69
CA LEU A 223 -13.38 -7.23 1.52
C LEU A 223 -13.48 -5.79 1.00
N GLY A 224 -14.70 -5.23 1.01
CA GLY A 224 -14.98 -3.85 0.62
C GLY A 224 -14.19 -2.84 1.44
N ILE A 225 -14.31 -2.89 2.77
CA ILE A 225 -13.62 -2.00 3.69
C ILE A 225 -12.11 -2.21 3.63
N SER A 226 -11.64 -3.45 3.67
CA SER A 226 -10.20 -3.77 3.55
C SER A 226 -9.60 -3.18 2.27
N GLY A 227 -10.26 -3.37 1.13
CA GLY A 227 -9.78 -2.83 -0.13
C GLY A 227 -9.74 -1.31 -0.18
N LEU A 228 -10.69 -0.62 0.46
CA LEU A 228 -10.70 0.84 0.59
C LEU A 228 -9.60 1.35 1.52
N VAL A 229 -9.41 0.72 2.69
CA VAL A 229 -8.32 1.08 3.62
C VAL A 229 -6.97 1.00 2.92
N SER A 230 -6.70 -0.10 2.21
CA SER A 230 -5.46 -0.23 1.45
C SER A 230 -5.36 0.79 0.30
N ALA A 231 -6.45 1.05 -0.42
CA ALA A 231 -6.45 2.06 -1.49
C ALA A 231 -6.06 3.43 -0.94
N TRP A 232 -6.77 3.92 0.10
CA TRP A 232 -6.58 5.26 0.65
C TRP A 232 -5.26 5.43 1.40
N ALA A 233 -4.78 4.41 2.09
CA ALA A 233 -3.42 4.40 2.60
C ALA A 233 -2.40 4.51 1.45
N GLY A 234 -2.67 3.86 0.31
CA GLY A 234 -1.91 4.01 -0.92
C GLY A 234 -1.96 5.43 -1.51
N TRP A 235 -3.12 6.07 -1.53
CA TRP A 235 -3.27 7.48 -1.92
C TRP A 235 -2.39 8.38 -1.05
N TYR A 236 -2.52 8.28 0.27
CA TYR A 236 -1.75 9.09 1.21
C TYR A 236 -0.24 8.92 1.00
N ARG A 237 0.23 7.68 0.88
CA ARG A 237 1.66 7.38 0.74
C ARG A 237 2.27 7.85 -0.58
N ASN A 238 1.47 7.93 -1.64
CA ASN A 238 1.95 8.31 -2.97
C ASN A 238 1.57 9.75 -3.35
N TRP A 239 0.85 10.46 -2.47
CA TRP A 239 0.42 11.83 -2.70
C TRP A 239 1.66 12.74 -2.82
N PRO A 240 1.77 13.55 -3.89
CA PRO A 240 2.85 14.50 -4.01
C PRO A 240 2.85 15.48 -2.84
N SER A 241 3.93 15.49 -2.06
CA SER A 241 4.17 16.55 -1.08
C SER A 241 4.40 17.86 -1.82
N SER A 242 3.85 18.96 -1.33
CA SER A 242 4.23 20.30 -1.78
C SER A 242 5.73 20.46 -1.56
N THR A 243 6.49 20.52 -2.67
CA THR A 243 7.85 21.07 -2.69
C THR A 243 7.81 22.54 -2.30
#